data_AF-A0A1S1MQG7-F1
#
_entry.id   AF-A0A1S1MQG7-F1
#
_cell.length_a   1.000
_cell.length_b   1.000
_cell.length_c   1.000
_cell.angle_alpha   90.00
_cell.angle_beta   90.00
_cell.angle_gamma   90.00
#
_symmetry.space_group_name_H-M   'P 1'
#
loop_
_entity.id
_entity.type
_entity.pdbx_description
1 polymer ?
#
loop_
_entity_poly.entity_id
_entity_poly.type
_entity_poly.pdbx_seq_one_letter_code
_entity_poly.pdbx_strand_id
1 'polypeptide(L)'
;MKFEQLLNHFDSGICVEQLQKESLLDLALLFVAVDGRVCESELHFVRKWAATLNWNSAVSLDNYISDMVGKCVHAVKSDDIEAFIQHRMKFIIDQPMRELALKIVHKVCAADGKIDHREQAAMDFLEAQV
;
A
#
# COMPACT_ATOMS: atom_id res chain seq x y z
N MET A 1 -3.72 28.66 -16.48
CA MET A 1 -2.28 28.43 -16.20
C MET A 1 -2.09 28.03 -14.73
N LYS A 2 -2.21 26.73 -14.42
CA LYS A 2 -1.93 26.15 -13.08
C LYS A 2 -1.37 24.72 -13.16
N PHE A 3 -0.94 24.27 -14.33
CA PHE A 3 -0.39 22.92 -14.52
C PHE A 3 1.15 22.93 -14.35
N GLU A 4 1.81 24.01 -14.77
CA GLU A 4 3.26 24.17 -14.69
C GLU A 4 3.77 24.35 -13.25
N GLN A 5 2.94 24.87 -12.34
CA GLN A 5 3.29 24.96 -10.91
C GLN A 5 3.23 23.62 -10.18
N LEU A 6 2.45 22.64 -10.66
CA LEU A 6 2.45 21.29 -10.12
C LEU A 6 3.69 20.51 -10.57
N LEU A 7 4.14 20.73 -11.82
CA LEU A 7 5.35 20.11 -12.37
C LEU A 7 6.64 20.64 -11.74
N ASN A 8 6.70 21.90 -11.33
CA ASN A 8 7.88 22.43 -10.63
C ASN A 8 8.07 21.86 -9.21
N HIS A 9 7.05 21.21 -8.63
CA HIS A 9 7.20 20.46 -7.36
C HIS A 9 7.55 18.98 -7.58
N PHE A 10 7.42 18.48 -8.81
CA PHE A 10 7.88 17.15 -9.23
C PHE A 10 9.42 17.09 -9.41
N ASP A 11 10.09 18.24 -9.53
CA ASP A 11 11.51 18.36 -9.92
C ASP A 11 12.51 18.24 -8.76
N SER A 12 12.20 17.43 -7.73
CA SER A 12 13.11 17.22 -6.60
C SER A 12 13.37 15.76 -6.22
N GLY A 13 12.80 14.77 -6.95
CA GLY A 13 12.97 13.33 -6.66
C GLY A 13 12.27 12.85 -5.37
N ILE A 14 12.11 13.75 -4.39
CA ILE A 14 11.44 13.52 -3.10
C ILE A 14 9.97 13.14 -3.29
N CYS A 15 9.28 13.74 -4.26
CA CYS A 15 7.88 13.44 -4.53
C CYS A 15 7.68 12.03 -5.12
N VAL A 16 8.63 11.55 -5.93
CA VAL A 16 8.57 10.21 -6.53
C VAL A 16 8.85 9.15 -5.47
N GLU A 17 9.87 9.35 -4.62
CA GLU A 17 10.18 8.42 -3.54
C GLU A 17 9.06 8.34 -2.49
N GLN A 18 8.47 9.47 -2.11
CA GLN A 18 7.32 9.50 -1.19
C GLN A 18 6.09 8.81 -1.80
N LEU A 19 5.80 9.04 -3.08
CA LEU A 19 4.67 8.41 -3.78
C LEU A 19 4.81 6.88 -3.86
N GLN A 20 6.04 6.39 -4.05
CA GLN A 20 6.33 4.96 -3.99
C GLN A 20 6.10 4.39 -2.59
N LYS A 21 6.56 5.07 -1.53
CA LYS A 21 6.32 4.68 -0.13
C LYS A 21 4.83 4.67 0.23
N GLU A 22 4.09 5.68 -0.22
CA GLU A 22 2.63 5.75 -0.07
C GLU A 22 1.96 4.57 -0.77
N SER A 23 2.38 4.25 -2.00
CA SER A 23 1.84 3.11 -2.75
C SER A 23 2.17 1.76 -2.10
N LEU A 24 3.36 1.61 -1.51
CA LEU A 24 3.74 0.43 -0.74
C LEU A 24 2.88 0.27 0.51
N LEU A 25 2.65 1.37 1.23
CA LEU A 25 1.81 1.37 2.42
C LEU A 25 0.36 1.04 2.08
N ASP A 26 -0.16 1.59 0.98
CA ASP A 26 -1.51 1.32 0.50
C ASP A 26 -1.70 -0.16 0.14
N LEU A 27 -0.72 -0.78 -0.52
CA LEU A 27 -0.74 -2.22 -0.78
C LEU A 27 -0.75 -3.00 0.54
N ALA A 28 0.13 -2.70 1.48
CA ALA A 28 0.15 -3.37 2.78
C ALA A 28 -1.20 -3.26 3.51
N LEU A 29 -1.83 -2.09 3.51
CA LEU A 29 -3.14 -1.86 4.14
C LEU A 29 -4.30 -2.52 3.39
N LEU A 30 -4.19 -2.67 2.06
CA LEU A 30 -5.18 -3.42 1.29
C LEU A 30 -5.21 -4.88 1.74
N PHE A 31 -4.05 -5.51 1.90
CA PHE A 31 -3.97 -6.90 2.34
C PHE A 31 -4.48 -7.09 3.77
N VAL A 32 -4.29 -6.12 4.67
CA VAL A 32 -4.94 -6.13 6.01
C VAL A 32 -6.48 -6.12 5.93
N ALA A 33 -7.08 -5.66 4.83
CA ALA A 33 -8.52 -5.55 4.69
C ALA A 33 -9.13 -6.59 3.74
N VAL A 34 -8.31 -7.35 3.01
CA VAL A 34 -8.74 -8.15 1.84
C VAL A 34 -9.55 -9.39 2.23
N ASP A 35 -9.28 -9.94 3.42
CA ASP A 35 -10.05 -11.00 4.07
C ASP A 35 -11.45 -10.52 4.54
N GLY A 36 -11.72 -9.22 4.42
CA GLY A 36 -12.94 -8.56 4.85
C GLY A 36 -12.98 -8.22 6.34
N ARG A 37 -11.88 -8.40 7.07
CA ARG A 37 -11.75 -8.10 8.50
C ARG A 37 -10.39 -7.45 8.79
N VAL A 38 -10.41 -6.17 9.11
CA VAL A 38 -9.20 -5.48 9.57
C VAL A 38 -8.78 -6.05 10.94
N CYS A 39 -7.71 -6.85 10.96
CA CYS A 39 -7.13 -7.37 12.19
C CYS A 39 -6.20 -6.34 12.83
N GLU A 40 -6.37 -6.07 14.13
CA GLU A 40 -5.51 -5.11 14.84
C GLU A 40 -4.04 -5.54 14.88
N SER A 41 -3.75 -6.85 14.89
CA SER A 41 -2.38 -7.38 14.89
C SER A 41 -1.64 -7.05 13.59
N GLU A 42 -2.32 -7.21 12.46
CA GLU A 42 -1.76 -6.90 11.14
C GLU A 42 -1.60 -5.39 10.95
N LEU A 43 -2.62 -4.62 11.36
CA LEU A 43 -2.55 -3.17 11.34
C LEU A 43 -1.41 -2.65 12.24
N HIS A 44 -1.18 -3.27 13.39
CA HIS A 44 -0.06 -2.94 14.27
C HIS A 44 1.29 -3.26 13.61
N PHE A 45 1.40 -4.40 12.94
CA PHE A 45 2.60 -4.75 12.17
C PHE A 45 2.86 -3.71 11.06
N VAL A 46 1.84 -3.34 10.29
CA VAL A 46 1.95 -2.32 9.23
C VAL A 46 2.31 -0.96 9.81
N ARG A 47 1.68 -0.52 10.92
CA ARG A 47 2.03 0.74 11.61
C ARG A 47 3.48 0.75 12.08
N LYS A 48 3.95 -0.35 12.67
CA LYS A 48 5.33 -0.47 13.15
C LYS A 48 6.33 -0.45 12.00
N TRP A 49 6.03 -1.14 10.90
CA TRP A 49 6.83 -1.10 9.69
C TRP A 49 6.83 0.30 9.06
N ALA A 50 5.67 0.93 8.96
CA ALA A 50 5.52 2.26 8.39
C ALA A 50 6.26 3.33 9.20
N ALA A 51 6.37 3.17 10.52
CA ALA A 51 7.19 4.03 11.38
C ALA A 51 8.70 3.91 11.09
N THR A 52 9.16 2.84 10.44
CA THR A 52 10.55 2.70 9.96
C THR A 52 10.80 3.38 8.62
N LEU A 53 9.74 3.77 7.91
CA LEU A 53 9.85 4.52 6.66
C LEU A 53 10.15 5.98 6.98
N ASN A 54 11.06 6.58 6.22
CA ASN A 54 11.26 8.02 6.25
C ASN A 54 10.06 8.71 5.56
N TRP A 55 9.03 9.01 6.33
CA TRP A 55 7.76 9.60 5.89
C TRP A 55 7.86 11.12 5.78
N ASN A 56 7.68 11.63 4.55
CA ASN A 56 7.83 13.06 4.26
C ASN A 56 6.55 13.66 3.64
N SER A 57 5.38 13.09 3.97
CA SER A 57 4.08 13.62 3.52
C SER A 57 3.61 14.76 4.41
N ALA A 58 2.77 15.64 3.86
CA ALA A 58 2.12 16.71 4.61
C ALA A 58 1.11 16.16 5.65
N VAL A 59 0.64 14.93 5.45
CA VAL A 59 -0.28 14.23 6.36
C VAL A 59 0.54 13.36 7.31
N SER A 60 0.21 13.39 8.61
CA SER A 60 0.82 12.49 9.58
C SER A 60 0.53 11.03 9.21
N LEU A 61 1.53 10.15 9.36
CA LEU A 61 1.43 8.74 9.03
C LEU A 61 0.18 8.05 9.63
N ASP A 62 -0.16 8.33 10.89
CA ASP A 62 -1.33 7.73 11.55
C ASP A 62 -2.66 8.11 10.89
N ASN A 63 -2.83 9.41 10.59
CA ASN A 63 -4.00 9.90 9.85
C ASN A 63 -4.07 9.32 8.43
N TYR A 64 -2.92 9.17 7.77
CA TYR A 64 -2.87 8.56 6.44
C TYR A 64 -3.32 7.09 6.49
N ILE A 65 -2.78 6.32 7.45
CA ILE A 65 -3.16 4.92 7.66
C ILE A 65 -4.66 4.81 7.96
N SER A 66 -5.20 5.64 8.86
CA SER A 66 -6.62 5.60 9.20
C SER A 66 -7.54 5.92 8.01
N ASP A 67 -7.20 6.91 7.19
CA ASP A 67 -7.97 7.27 5.98
C ASP A 67 -7.86 6.16 4.92
N MET A 68 -6.66 5.61 4.73
CA MET A 68 -6.42 4.58 3.74
C MET A 68 -7.08 3.25 4.09
N VAL A 69 -7.08 2.84 5.37
CA VAL A 69 -7.82 1.66 5.82
C VAL A 69 -9.30 1.77 5.43
N GLY A 70 -9.91 2.95 5.59
CA GLY A 70 -11.29 3.19 5.16
C GLY A 70 -11.48 2.98 3.65
N LYS A 71 -10.54 3.44 2.84
CA LYS A 71 -10.53 3.25 1.38
C LYS A 71 -10.33 1.79 0.98
N CYS A 72 -9.40 1.08 1.64
CA CYS A 72 -9.15 -0.35 1.42
C CYS A 72 -10.39 -1.18 1.75
N VAL A 73 -11.04 -0.93 2.88
CA VAL A 73 -12.30 -1.60 3.26
C VAL A 73 -13.40 -1.31 2.23
N HIS A 74 -13.45 -0.10 1.67
CA HIS A 74 -14.40 0.22 0.60
C HIS A 74 -14.08 -0.51 -0.70
N ALA A 75 -12.82 -0.55 -1.12
CA ALA A 75 -12.38 -1.26 -2.32
C ALA A 75 -12.67 -2.77 -2.22
N VAL A 76 -12.44 -3.37 -1.05
CA VAL A 76 -12.75 -4.79 -0.79
C VAL A 76 -14.26 -5.05 -0.83
N LYS A 77 -15.09 -4.12 -0.35
CA LYS A 77 -16.55 -4.23 -0.44
C LYS A 77 -17.07 -4.08 -1.86
N SER A 78 -16.39 -3.31 -2.70
CA SER A 78 -16.73 -3.09 -4.11
C SER A 78 -16.13 -4.12 -5.06
N ASP A 79 -15.36 -5.09 -4.55
CA ASP A 79 -14.65 -6.12 -5.34
C ASP A 79 -13.59 -5.53 -6.30
N ASP A 80 -13.10 -4.31 -6.02
CA ASP A 80 -12.14 -3.56 -6.84
C ASP A 80 -10.67 -3.79 -6.43
N ILE A 81 -10.38 -4.94 -5.80
CA ILE A 81 -9.07 -5.25 -5.19
C ILE A 81 -7.97 -5.28 -6.25
N GLU A 82 -8.19 -6.00 -7.35
CA GLU A 82 -7.22 -6.15 -8.45
C GLU A 82 -6.93 -4.79 -9.11
N ALA A 83 -7.98 -4.00 -9.36
CA ALA A 83 -7.85 -2.65 -9.93
C ALA A 83 -7.05 -1.73 -9.01
N PHE A 84 -7.25 -1.84 -7.70
CA PHE A 84 -6.48 -1.10 -6.70
C PHE A 84 -5.00 -1.50 -6.75
N ILE A 85 -4.70 -2.80 -6.78
CA ILE A 85 -3.32 -3.31 -6.87
C ILE A 85 -2.64 -2.79 -8.14
N GLN A 86 -3.29 -2.92 -9.31
CA GLN A 86 -2.74 -2.42 -10.57
C GLN A 86 -2.47 -0.92 -10.52
N HIS A 87 -3.39 -0.15 -9.94
CA HIS A 87 -3.24 1.29 -9.83
C HIS A 87 -2.04 1.67 -8.96
N ARG A 88 -1.82 0.98 -7.83
CA ARG A 88 -0.66 1.22 -6.95
C ARG A 88 0.65 0.75 -7.57
N MET A 89 0.66 -0.38 -8.26
CA MET A 89 1.85 -0.88 -8.95
C MET A 89 2.36 0.05 -10.06
N LYS A 90 1.49 0.87 -10.66
CA LYS A 90 1.91 1.91 -11.64
C LYS A 90 2.79 2.99 -11.03
N PHE A 91 2.63 3.27 -9.74
CA PHE A 91 3.43 4.27 -9.04
C PHE A 91 4.74 3.71 -8.49
N ILE A 92 4.83 2.38 -8.32
CA ILE A 92 6.06 1.69 -7.95
C ILE A 92 6.90 1.46 -9.20
N ILE A 93 7.80 2.39 -9.46
CA ILE A 93 8.67 2.39 -10.63
C ILE A 93 9.89 1.50 -10.37
N ASP A 94 10.41 1.53 -9.14
CA ASP A 94 11.62 0.81 -8.78
C ASP A 94 11.36 -0.67 -8.54
N GLN A 95 12.06 -1.53 -9.29
CA GLN A 95 12.02 -2.98 -9.10
C GLN A 95 12.33 -3.46 -7.67
N PRO A 96 13.36 -2.91 -6.95
CA PRO A 96 13.57 -3.29 -5.55
C PRO A 96 12.39 -2.91 -4.63
N MET A 97 11.63 -1.86 -4.98
CA MET A 97 10.42 -1.52 -4.22
C MET A 97 9.28 -2.49 -4.52
N ARG A 98 9.15 -3.00 -5.75
CA ARG A 98 8.17 -4.05 -6.08
C ARG A 98 8.43 -5.35 -5.30
N GLU A 99 9.69 -5.78 -5.23
CA GLU A 99 10.07 -6.92 -4.39
C GLU A 99 9.80 -6.67 -2.90
N LEU A 100 10.06 -5.44 -2.44
CA LEU A 100 9.77 -5.05 -1.07
C LEU A 100 8.26 -5.12 -0.79
N ALA A 101 7.41 -4.71 -1.74
CA ALA A 101 5.96 -4.80 -1.64
C ALA A 101 5.53 -6.25 -1.38
N LEU A 102 5.99 -7.20 -2.20
CA LEU A 102 5.71 -8.63 -2.01
C LEU A 102 6.19 -9.13 -0.65
N LYS A 103 7.42 -8.77 -0.24
CA LYS A 103 7.97 -9.18 1.07
C LYS A 103 7.15 -8.65 2.23
N ILE A 104 6.60 -7.44 2.14
CA ILE A 104 5.77 -6.85 3.20
C ILE A 104 4.42 -7.51 3.22
N VAL A 105 3.76 -7.63 2.06
CA VAL A 105 2.45 -8.29 1.92
C VAL A 105 2.52 -9.71 2.48
N HIS A 106 3.53 -10.48 2.11
CA HIS A 106 3.73 -11.83 2.63
C HIS A 106 3.92 -11.86 4.15
N LYS A 107 4.55 -10.84 4.75
CA LYS A 107 4.68 -10.74 6.20
C LYS A 107 3.39 -10.31 6.88
N VAL A 108 2.57 -9.48 6.23
CA VAL A 108 1.25 -9.05 6.71
C VAL A 108 0.32 -10.26 6.76
N CYS A 109 0.15 -10.98 5.65
CA CYS A 109 -0.68 -12.20 5.60
C CYS A 109 -0.13 -13.36 6.45
N ALA A 110 1.16 -13.34 6.81
CA ALA A 110 1.72 -14.30 7.75
C ALA A 110 1.56 -13.86 9.23
N ALA A 111 1.16 -12.62 9.50
CA ALA A 111 1.10 -12.07 10.85
C ALA A 111 -0.13 -12.59 11.63
N ASP A 112 -1.23 -12.87 10.93
CA ASP A 112 -2.45 -13.44 11.52
C ASP A 112 -2.42 -14.99 11.58
N GLY A 113 -1.47 -15.59 10.84
CA GLY A 113 -1.25 -17.03 10.76
C GLY A 113 -2.26 -17.79 9.88
N LYS A 114 -3.09 -17.09 9.09
CA LYS A 114 -4.10 -17.68 8.21
C LYS A 114 -4.21 -16.94 6.89
N ILE A 115 -3.67 -17.53 5.84
CA ILE A 115 -3.85 -17.02 4.48
C ILE A 115 -5.22 -17.50 3.94
N ASP A 116 -6.16 -16.57 3.75
CA ASP A 116 -7.45 -16.84 3.11
C ASP A 116 -7.29 -16.97 1.58
N HIS A 117 -8.27 -17.58 0.91
CA HIS A 117 -8.28 -17.71 -0.56
C HIS A 117 -8.25 -16.34 -1.24
N ARG A 118 -8.85 -15.30 -0.64
CA ARG A 118 -8.83 -13.94 -1.19
C ARG A 118 -7.45 -13.30 -1.14
N GLU A 119 -6.73 -13.51 -0.03
CA GLU A 119 -5.36 -13.05 0.14
C GLU A 119 -4.43 -13.74 -0.85
N GLN A 120 -4.57 -15.06 -0.99
CA GLN A 120 -3.77 -15.83 -1.93
C GLN A 120 -4.00 -15.35 -3.37
N ALA A 121 -5.27 -15.15 -3.78
CA ALA A 121 -5.59 -14.65 -5.11
C ALA A 121 -5.02 -13.24 -5.36
N ALA A 122 -5.15 -12.33 -4.39
CA ALA A 122 -4.58 -10.99 -4.47
C ALA A 122 -3.04 -11.01 -4.50
N MET A 123 -2.42 -11.93 -3.76
CA MET A 123 -0.97 -12.11 -3.70
C MET A 123 -0.42 -12.68 -5.02
N ASP A 124 -1.06 -13.71 -5.58
CA ASP A 124 -0.72 -14.27 -6.89
C ASP A 124 -0.83 -13.20 -7.98
N PHE A 125 -1.85 -12.35 -7.89
CA PHE A 125 -2.04 -11.23 -8.82
C PHE A 125 -0.96 -10.16 -8.66
N LEU A 126 -0.59 -9.80 -7.42
CA LEU A 126 0.51 -8.87 -7.16
C LEU A 126 1.85 -9.43 -7.66
N GLU A 127 2.11 -10.72 -7.45
CA GLU A 127 3.34 -11.39 -7.87
C GLU A 127 3.48 -11.40 -9.40
N ALA A 128 2.37 -11.50 -10.13
CA ALA A 128 2.35 -11.36 -11.59
C ALA A 128 2.67 -9.93 -12.09
N GLN A 129 2.65 -8.91 -11.22
CA GLN A 129 2.95 -7.52 -11.56
C GLN A 129 4.37 -7.07 -11.17
N VAL A 130 5.12 -7.89 -10.42
CA VAL A 130 6.50 -7.60 -9.99
C VAL A 130 7.51 -8.02 -11.05
#